data_AF-A0A4Q7E7Q8-F1
#
_entry.id   AF-A0A4Q7E7Q8-F1
#
_cell.length_a   1.000
_cell.length_b   1.000
_cell.length_c   1.000
_cell.angle_alpha   90.00
_cell.angle_beta   90.00
_cell.angle_gamma   90.00
#
_symmetry.space_group_name_H-M   'P 1'
#
loop_
_entity.id
_entity.type
_entity.pdbx_description
1 polymer ?
#
loop_
_entity_poly.entity_id
_entity_poly.type
_entity_poly.pdbx_seq_one_letter_code
_entity_poly.pdbx_strand_id
1 'polypeptide(L)'
;MPEDIQVCNGHRRQETHITYALKADKLPEEIKEKWPELTSQVSIERHSKSGPTTKIDTYFYITSVEPGAQMLQKAIRHHWHI
;
A
#
# COMPACT_ATOMS: atom_id res chain seq x y z
N MET A 1 -1.74 11.50 5.57
CA MET A 1 -3.16 11.31 5.21
C MET A 1 -3.20 10.10 4.27
N PRO A 2 -4.11 9.14 4.44
CA PRO A 2 -4.25 8.04 3.48
C PRO A 2 -4.55 8.62 2.10
N GLU A 3 -3.86 8.12 1.08
CA GLU A 3 -3.91 8.66 -0.27
C GLU A 3 -4.92 7.93 -1.15
N ASP A 4 -5.24 6.68 -0.83
CA ASP A 4 -6.38 5.95 -1.41
C ASP A 4 -7.01 5.02 -0.37
N ILE A 5 -8.34 4.91 -0.39
CA ILE A 5 -9.11 3.97 0.45
C ILE A 5 -10.06 3.21 -0.45
N GLN A 6 -9.92 1.88 -0.49
CA GLN A 6 -10.82 1.00 -1.24
C GLN A 6 -11.52 0.04 -0.31
N VAL A 7 -12.85 -0.05 -0.43
CA VAL A 7 -13.67 -0.98 0.35
C VAL A 7 -14.24 -2.04 -0.60
N CYS A 8 -13.92 -3.30 -0.33
CA CYS A 8 -14.43 -4.45 -1.06
C CYS A 8 -15.40 -5.22 -0.16
N ASN A 9 -16.62 -5.45 -0.66
CA ASN A 9 -17.63 -6.25 0.01
C ASN A 9 -17.75 -7.60 -0.70
N GLY A 10 -17.26 -8.66 -0.06
CA GLY A 10 -17.45 -10.04 -0.47
C GLY A 10 -18.43 -10.76 0.46
N HIS A 11 -18.92 -11.93 0.08
CA HIS A 11 -19.89 -12.74 0.83
C HIS A 11 -19.59 -12.78 2.35
N ARG A 12 -20.29 -11.96 3.16
CA ARG A 12 -20.11 -11.71 4.61
C ARG A 12 -18.74 -11.14 5.07
N ARG A 13 -17.86 -10.74 4.16
CA ARG A 13 -16.54 -10.16 4.48
C ARG A 13 -16.45 -8.73 3.96
N GLN A 14 -16.02 -7.83 4.84
CA GLN A 14 -15.66 -6.47 4.47
C GLN A 14 -14.14 -6.35 4.56
N GLU A 15 -13.50 -6.03 3.43
CA GLU A 15 -12.08 -5.77 3.34
C GLU A 15 -11.86 -4.31 2.95
N THR A 16 -11.12 -3.57 3.78
CA THR A 16 -10.72 -2.19 3.49
C THR A 16 -9.22 -2.16 3.23
N HIS A 17 -8.82 -1.63 2.09
CA HIS A 17 -7.44 -1.39 1.72
C HIS A 17 -7.15 0.09 1.85
N ILE A 18 -6.16 0.44 2.67
CA ILE A 18 -5.70 1.81 2.87
C ILE A 18 -4.29 1.89 2.32
N THR A 19 -4.09 2.74 1.32
CA THR A 19 -2.78 2.93 0.67
C THR A 19 -2.19 4.27 1.09
N TYR A 20 -0.93 4.22 1.46
CA TYR A 20 -0.11 5.40 1.73
C TYR A 20 1.09 5.34 0.78
N ALA A 21 1.32 6.37 -0.02
CA ALA A 21 2.59 6.53 -0.71
C ALA A 21 3.40 7.67 -0.07
N LEU A 22 4.71 7.51 -0.08
CA LEU A 22 5.68 8.46 0.39
C LEU A 22 6.70 8.64 -0.71
N LYS A 23 7.02 9.89 -1.05
CA LYS A 23 8.16 10.19 -1.92
C LYS A 23 9.46 9.69 -1.26
N ALA A 24 10.37 9.18 -2.08
CA ALA A 24 11.66 8.67 -1.61
C ALA A 24 12.53 9.75 -0.96
N ASP A 25 12.29 11.03 -1.25
CA ASP A 25 12.95 12.17 -0.60
C ASP A 25 12.73 12.22 0.92
N LYS A 26 11.68 11.58 1.44
CA LYS A 26 11.39 11.45 2.87
C LYS A 26 12.00 10.20 3.51
N LEU A 27 12.69 9.36 2.73
CA LEU A 27 13.36 8.17 3.26
C LEU A 27 14.68 8.53 3.95
N PRO A 28 15.12 7.70 4.92
CA PRO A 28 16.45 7.79 5.51
C PRO A 28 17.54 7.77 4.44
N GLU A 29 18.60 8.53 4.67
CA GLU A 29 19.70 8.71 3.72
C GLU A 29 20.40 7.38 3.38
N GLU A 30 20.55 6.49 4.38
CA GLU A 30 21.10 5.14 4.18
C GLU A 30 20.33 4.32 3.12
N ILE A 31 19.00 4.47 3.06
CA ILE A 31 18.17 3.76 2.07
C ILE A 31 18.36 4.37 0.68
N LYS A 32 18.48 5.69 0.59
CA LYS A 32 18.72 6.40 -0.67
C LYS A 32 20.09 6.08 -1.25
N GLU A 33 21.12 5.95 -0.41
CA GLU A 33 22.46 5.55 -0.85
C GLU A 33 22.48 4.13 -1.42
N LYS A 34 21.77 3.20 -0.77
CA LYS A 34 21.65 1.82 -1.25
C LYS A 34 20.82 1.70 -2.52
N TRP A 35 19.78 2.53 -2.67
CA TRP A 35 18.83 2.49 -3.79
C TRP A 35 18.57 3.90 -4.36
N PRO A 36 19.50 4.44 -5.17
CA PRO A 36 19.38 5.80 -5.69
C PRO A 36 18.25 5.98 -6.71
N GLU A 37 17.81 4.88 -7.35
CA GLU A 37 16.70 4.88 -8.31
C GLU A 37 15.32 4.79 -7.65
N LEU A 38 15.27 4.75 -6.31
CA LEU A 38 13.99 4.70 -5.60
C LEU A 38 13.29 6.05 -5.68
N THR A 39 12.01 6.05 -6.05
CA THR A 39 11.23 7.29 -6.19
C THR A 39 10.06 7.35 -5.23
N SER A 40 9.53 6.20 -4.79
CA SER A 40 8.55 6.17 -3.71
C SER A 40 8.55 4.87 -2.88
N GLN A 41 8.03 5.00 -1.66
CA GLN A 41 7.64 3.89 -0.79
C GLN A 41 6.12 3.84 -0.73
N VAL A 42 5.55 2.64 -0.73
CA VAL A 42 4.11 2.41 -0.58
C VAL A 42 3.88 1.49 0.60
N SER A 43 2.97 1.85 1.50
CA SER A 43 2.39 0.91 2.46
C SER A 43 0.92 0.67 2.14
N ILE A 44 0.52 -0.59 2.21
CA ILE A 44 -0.88 -1.00 2.07
C ILE A 44 -1.29 -1.69 3.37
N GLU A 45 -2.27 -1.13 4.03
CA GLU A 45 -2.95 -1.79 5.14
C GLU A 45 -4.20 -2.46 4.63
N ARG A 46 -4.35 -3.76 4.89
CA ARG A 46 -5.56 -4.52 4.63
C ARG A 46 -6.26 -4.81 5.95
N HIS A 47 -7.41 -4.19 6.12
CA HIS A 47 -8.29 -4.36 7.28
C HIS A 47 -9.39 -5.33 6.89
N SER A 48 -9.36 -6.55 7.43
CA SER A 48 -10.36 -7.59 7.19
C SER A 48 -11.26 -7.73 8.41
N LYS A 49 -12.57 -7.56 8.24
CA LYS A 49 -13.55 -7.76 9.32
C LYS A 49 -14.30 -9.08 9.14
N SER A 50 -14.27 -9.92 10.17
CA SER A 50 -15.02 -11.18 10.22
C SER A 50 -15.66 -11.31 11.61
N GLY A 51 -16.96 -11.00 11.69
CA GLY A 51 -17.68 -10.97 12.98
C GLY A 51 -17.12 -9.89 13.93
N PRO A 52 -16.79 -10.23 15.19
CA PRO A 52 -16.22 -9.29 16.15
C PRO A 52 -14.72 -9.03 15.96
N THR A 53 -14.04 -9.80 15.12
CA THR A 53 -12.59 -9.71 14.94
C THR A 53 -12.23 -8.86 13.73
N THR A 54 -11.32 -7.91 13.93
CA THR A 54 -10.65 -7.15 12.87
C THR A 54 -9.20 -7.59 12.79
N LYS A 55 -8.76 -8.00 11.60
CA LYS A 55 -7.36 -8.28 11.30
C LYS A 55 -6.79 -7.15 10.45
N ILE A 56 -5.61 -6.66 10.81
CA ILE A 56 -4.88 -5.65 10.04
C ILE A 56 -3.57 -6.29 9.57
N ASP A 57 -3.44 -6.47 8.26
CA ASP A 57 -2.19 -6.89 7.62
C ASP A 57 -1.54 -5.65 6.98
N THR A 58 -0.24 -5.41 7.21
CA THR A 58 0.50 -4.29 6.61
C THR A 58 1.56 -4.80 5.67
N TYR A 59 1.54 -4.31 4.43
CA TYR A 59 2.51 -4.63 3.39
C TYR A 59 3.32 -3.38 3.04
N PHE A 60 4.62 -3.56 2.83
CA PHE A 60 5.52 -2.49 2.41
C PHE A 60 6.11 -2.82 1.05
N TYR A 61 6.03 -1.84 0.14
CA TYR A 61 6.59 -1.90 -1.20
C TYR A 61 7.49 -0.70 -1.41
N ILE A 62 8.50 -0.89 -2.26
CA ILE A 62 9.40 0.16 -2.73
C ILE A 62 9.33 0.18 -4.25
N THR A 63 9.37 1.37 -4.85
CA THR A 63 9.22 1.49 -6.30
C THR A 63 10.02 2.66 -6.87
N SER A 64 10.49 2.46 -8.10
CA SER A 64 11.11 3.47 -8.95
C SER A 64 10.09 4.29 -9.76
N VAL A 65 8.83 4.27 -9.32
CA VAL A 65 7.74 5.06 -9.91
C VAL A 65 7.36 6.18 -8.95
N GLU A 66 6.93 7.32 -9.49
CA GLU A 66 6.39 8.42 -8.67
C GLU A 66 5.22 7.96 -7.79
N PRO A 67 5.06 8.55 -6.59
CA PRO A 67 4.00 8.15 -5.68
C PRO A 67 2.64 8.54 -6.25
N GLY A 68 1.89 7.51 -6.66
CA GLY A 68 0.49 7.61 -7.03
C GLY A 68 -0.27 6.45 -6.42
N ALA A 69 -0.86 6.66 -5.24
CA ALA A 69 -1.49 5.60 -4.45
C ALA A 69 -2.49 4.76 -5.24
N GLN A 70 -3.37 5.38 -6.03
CA GLN A 70 -4.35 4.65 -6.85
C GLN A 70 -3.70 3.77 -7.94
N MET A 71 -2.70 4.30 -8.64
CA MET A 71 -1.97 3.56 -9.67
C MET A 71 -1.17 2.41 -9.07
N LEU A 72 -0.46 2.68 -7.98
CA LEU A 72 0.38 1.71 -7.28
C LEU A 72 -0.48 0.61 -6.65
N GLN A 73 -1.63 0.96 -6.06
CA GLN A 73 -2.60 -0.01 -5.56
C GLN A 73 -3.14 -0.91 -6.68
N LYS A 74 -3.48 -0.34 -7.85
CA LYS A 74 -3.89 -1.12 -9.02
C LYS A 74 -2.78 -2.05 -9.52
N ALA A 75 -1.54 -1.56 -9.58
CA ALA A 75 -0.38 -2.34 -10.01
C ALA A 75 -0.07 -3.50 -9.04
N ILE A 76 -0.08 -3.23 -7.74
CA ILE A 76 0.15 -4.24 -6.69
C ILE A 76 -0.95 -5.31 -6.74
N ARG A 77 -2.22 -4.91 -6.87
CA ARG A 77 -3.33 -5.85 -7.03
C ARG A 77 -3.18 -6.74 -8.26
N HIS A 78 -2.80 -6.15 -9.40
CA HIS A 78 -2.56 -6.90 -10.62
C HIS A 78 -1.41 -7.90 -10.46
N HIS A 79 -0.32 -7.50 -9.79
CA HIS A 79 0.84 -8.36 -9.51
C HIS A 79 0.47 -9.60 -8.67
N TRP A 80 -0.41 -9.43 -7.68
CA TRP A 80 -0.85 -10.51 -6.80
C TRP A 80 -2.10 -11.25 -7.30
N HIS A 81 -2.63 -10.87 -8.48
CA HIS A 81 -3.85 -11.44 -9.06
C HIS A 81 -5.07 -11.38 -8.13
N ILE A 82 -5.31 -10.21 -7.49
CA ILE A 82 -6.43 -9.94 -6.55
C ILE A 82 -7.30 -8.77 -6.98
#